data_AF-A0A817FG61-F1
#
_entry.id   AF-A0A817FG61-F1
#
_cell.length_a   1.000
_cell.length_b   1.000
_cell.length_c   1.000
_cell.angle_alpha   90.00
_cell.angle_beta   90.00
_cell.angle_gamma   90.00
#
_symmetry.space_group_name_H-M   'P 1'
#
loop_
_entity.id
_entity.type
_entity.pdbx_description
1 polymer ?
#
loop_
_entity_poly.entity_id
_entity_poly.type
_entity_poly.pdbx_seq_one_letter_code
_entity_poly.pdbx_strand_id
1 'polypeptide(L)' 'KEEDEEEVVVDDEEEQYDNDDQFNMENQLKKLTNYLRDKHFYCIWCGQTFETLDELQNTCPGNERDLH' A
#
# COMPACT_ATOMS: atom_id res chain seq x y z
N LYS A 1 -46.15 -6.02 16.71
CA LYS A 1 -45.06 -5.78 17.68
C LYS A 1 -43.90 -5.36 16.81
N GLU A 2 -43.47 -4.12 16.99
CA GLU A 2 -42.70 -3.33 16.03
C GLU A 2 -41.42 -4.04 15.57
N GLU A 3 -41.15 -3.91 14.28
CA GLU A 3 -39.91 -4.26 13.60
C GLU A 3 -38.92 -3.12 13.89
N ASP A 4 -37.85 -3.44 14.62
CA ASP A 4 -36.81 -2.50 15.03
C ASP A 4 -35.66 -2.63 14.02
N GLU A 5 -35.70 -1.80 12.98
CA GLU A 5 -34.63 -1.63 12.00
C GLU A 5 -33.60 -0.65 12.61
N GLU A 6 -32.56 -1.21 13.26
CA GLU A 6 -31.40 -0.43 13.71
C GLU A 6 -30.64 0.12 12.48
N GLU A 7 -30.89 1.39 12.13
CA GLU A 7 -30.07 2.12 11.16
C GLU A 7 -28.65 2.29 11.71
N VAL A 8 -27.72 1.54 11.14
CA VAL A 8 -26.30 1.68 11.41
C VAL A 8 -25.82 2.98 10.76
N VAL A 9 -25.76 4.05 11.53
CA VAL A 9 -25.05 5.28 11.15
C VAL A 9 -23.57 4.97 11.02
N VAL A 10 -23.14 4.70 9.78
CA VAL A 10 -21.73 4.72 9.40
C VAL A 10 -21.28 6.18 9.49
N ASP A 11 -20.55 6.48 10.56
CA ASP A 11 -19.85 7.73 10.76
C ASP A 11 -18.70 7.78 9.74
N ASP A 12 -18.99 8.34 8.57
CA ASP A 12 -18.05 8.57 7.48
C ASP A 12 -17.27 9.86 7.77
N GLU A 13 -16.58 9.90 8.93
CA GLU A 13 -15.58 10.91 9.22
C GLU A 13 -14.39 10.67 8.28
N GLU A 14 -14.47 11.19 7.06
CA GLU A 14 -13.31 11.31 6.18
C GLU A 14 -12.24 12.14 6.92
N GLU A 15 -11.32 11.46 7.60
CA GLU A 15 -10.12 12.07 8.16
C GLU A 15 -9.39 12.81 7.02
N GLN A 16 -9.53 14.13 6.97
CA GLN A 16 -8.78 14.97 6.05
C GLN A 16 -7.31 14.96 6.47
N TYR A 17 -6.55 14.03 5.93
CA TYR A 17 -5.09 14.08 5.96
C TYR A 17 -4.64 15.34 5.24
N ASP A 18 -3.86 16.18 5.92
CA ASP A 18 -3.27 17.33 5.25
C ASP A 18 -2.17 16.89 4.27
N ASN A 19 -1.77 17.81 3.40
CA ASN A 19 -0.81 17.53 2.34
C ASN A 19 0.58 17.15 2.88
N ASP A 20 0.97 17.67 4.05
CA ASP A 20 2.25 17.38 4.67
C ASP A 20 2.28 15.94 5.22
N ASP A 21 1.18 15.51 5.85
CA ASP A 21 1.01 14.14 6.32
C ASP A 21 0.96 13.13 5.18
N GLN A 22 0.24 13.45 4.09
CA GLN A 22 0.20 12.62 2.89
C GLN A 22 1.59 12.46 2.26
N PHE A 23 2.35 13.55 2.12
CA PHE A 23 3.72 13.51 1.60
C PHE A 23 4.65 12.69 2.50
N ASN A 24 4.49 12.78 3.82
CA ASN A 24 5.25 11.96 4.77
C ASN A 24 4.92 10.46 4.58
N MET A 25 3.64 10.12 4.42
CA MET A 25 3.19 8.74 4.21
C MET A 25 3.73 8.15 2.90
N GLU A 26 3.71 8.91 1.81
CA GLU A 26 4.30 8.49 0.53
C GLU A 26 5.80 8.23 0.66
N ASN A 27 6.53 9.09 1.39
CA ASN A 27 7.95 8.90 1.63
C ASN A 27 8.24 7.66 2.50
N GLN A 28 7.42 7.41 3.51
CA GLN A 28 7.52 6.21 4.34
C GLN A 28 7.25 4.95 3.51
N LEU A 29 6.21 4.97 2.66
CA LEU A 29 5.89 3.88 1.75
C LEU A 29 7.03 3.61 0.76
N LYS A 30 7.62 4.65 0.17
CA LYS A 30 8.78 4.52 -0.72
C LYS A 30 9.99 3.90 0.00
N LYS A 31 10.29 4.34 1.22
CA LYS A 31 11.37 3.77 2.04
C LYS A 31 11.12 2.30 2.35
N LEU A 32 9.90 1.96 2.78
CA LEU A 32 9.52 0.59 3.10
C LEU A 32 9.59 -0.31 1.86
N THR A 33 9.05 0.16 0.73
CA THR A 33 9.06 -0.57 -0.54
C THR A 33 10.48 -0.85 -1.00
N ASN A 34 11.38 0.15 -0.95
CA ASN A 34 12.78 -0.05 -1.29
C ASN A 34 13.47 -1.04 -0.34
N TYR A 35 13.25 -0.91 0.98
CA TYR A 35 13.81 -1.84 1.96
C TYR A 35 13.40 -3.29 1.68
N LEU A 36 12.12 -3.54 1.42
CA LEU A 36 11.59 -4.87 1.12
C LEU A 36 12.20 -5.45 -0.17
N ARG A 37 12.34 -4.64 -1.22
CA ARG A 37 12.96 -5.07 -2.47
C ARG A 37 14.45 -5.35 -2.31
N ASP A 38 15.18 -4.51 -1.59
CA ASP A 38 16.63 -4.61 -1.44
C ASP A 38 17.06 -5.73 -0.48
N LYS A 39 16.29 -5.96 0.59
CA LYS A 39 16.65 -6.93 1.65
C LYS A 39 15.96 -8.26 1.51
N HIS A 40 14.73 -8.28 1.00
CA HIS A 40 13.89 -9.47 0.98
C HIS A 40 13.51 -9.90 -0.44
N PHE A 41 13.97 -9.19 -1.47
CA PHE A 41 13.55 -9.38 -2.84
C PHE A 41 12.02 -9.46 -2.95
N TYR A 42 11.31 -8.67 -2.15
CA TYR A 42 9.85 -8.69 -2.09
C TYR A 42 9.28 -7.44 -2.75
N CYS A 43 8.32 -7.62 -3.65
CA CYS A 43 7.53 -6.51 -4.17
C CYS A 43 6.12 -6.56 -3.58
N ILE A 44 5.76 -5.51 -2.84
CA ILE A 44 4.42 -5.39 -2.23
C ILE A 44 3.32 -5.33 -3.29
N TRP A 45 3.64 -4.76 -4.46
CA TRP A 45 2.68 -4.54 -5.54
C TRP A 45 2.41 -5.82 -6.33
N CYS A 46 3.44 -6.64 -6.59
CA CYS A 46 3.26 -7.98 -7.16
C CYS A 46 2.69 -8.99 -6.14
N GLY A 47 2.82 -8.71 -4.85
CA GLY A 47 2.42 -9.64 -3.78
C GLY A 47 3.30 -10.90 -3.70
N GLN A 48 4.56 -10.84 -4.13
CA GLN A 48 5.46 -12.00 -4.16
C GLN A 48 6.92 -11.65 -3.85
N THR A 49 7.67 -12.66 -3.37
CA THR A 49 9.13 -12.65 -3.25
C THR A 49 9.77 -13.25 -4.49
N PHE A 50 10.89 -12.71 -4.91
CA PHE A 50 11.74 -13.23 -5.98
C PHE A 50 12.97 -13.93 -5.38
N GLU A 51 13.60 -14.83 -6.12
CA GLU A 51 14.77 -15.58 -5.64
C GLU A 51 16.04 -14.72 -5.67
N THR A 52 16.13 -13.80 -6.63
CA THR A 52 17.30 -12.95 -6.84
C THR A 52 16.94 -11.52 -7.20
N LEU A 53 17.93 -10.62 -7.03
CA LEU A 53 17.79 -9.23 -7.48
C LEU A 53 17.59 -9.12 -8.99
N ASP A 54 18.26 -9.96 -9.78
CA ASP A 54 18.14 -9.95 -11.24
C ASP A 54 16.72 -10.35 -11.68
N GLU A 55 16.18 -11.41 -11.08
CA GLU A 55 14.79 -11.83 -11.34
C GLU A 55 13.80 -10.73 -10.97
N LEU A 56 13.98 -10.10 -9.80
CA LEU A 56 13.15 -8.97 -9.36
C LEU A 56 13.23 -7.81 -10.35
N GLN A 57 14.40 -7.48 -10.88
CA GLN A 57 14.58 -6.36 -11.81
C GLN A 57 14.03 -6.64 -13.22
N ASN A 58 14.11 -7.89 -13.67
CA ASN A 58 13.70 -8.29 -15.02
C ASN A 58 12.23 -8.74 -15.10
N THR A 59 11.62 -9.13 -13.99
CA THR A 59 10.25 -9.69 -13.96
C THR A 59 9.23 -8.73 -13.34
N CYS A 60 9.65 -7.88 -12.41
CA CYS A 60 8.74 -6.95 -11.74
C CYS A 60 8.45 -5.73 -12.65
N PRO A 61 7.17 -5.35 -12.87
CA PRO A 61 6.80 -4.22 -13.72
C PRO A 61 7.36 -2.86 -13.25
N GLY A 62 7.58 -2.70 -11.94
CA GLY A 62 8.19 -1.51 -11.37
C GLY A 62 8.33 -1.60 -9.85
N ASN A 63 8.47 -0.47 -9.18
CA ASN A 63 8.44 -0.36 -7.72
C ASN A 63 7.36 0.63 -7.21
N GLU A 64 6.55 1.17 -8.12
CA GLU A 64 5.45 2.09 -7.83
C GLU A 64 4.11 1.43 -8.15
N ARG A 65 3.03 1.92 -7.54
CA ARG A 65 1.67 1.40 -7.76
C ARG A 65 1.30 1.48 -9.24
N ASP A 66 1.55 2.62 -9.87
CA ASP A 66 1.08 2.91 -11.25
C ASP A 66 1.78 2.04 -12.32
N LEU A 67 2.87 1.37 -11.96
CA LEU A 67 3.59 0.47 -12.85
C LEU A 67 3.08 -0.98 -12.78
N HIS A 68 2.24 -1.33 -11.81
CA HIS A 68 1.71 -2.67 -11.59
C HIS A 68 0.22 -2.74 -11.92
#